data_AF-A0A6C0EP16-F1
#
_entry.id   AF-A0A6C0EP16-F1
#
_cell.length_a   1.000
_cell.length_b   1.000
_cell.length_c   1.000
_cell.angle_alpha   90.00
_cell.angle_beta   90.00
_cell.angle_gamma   90.00
#
_symmetry.space_group_name_H-M   'P 1'
#
loop_
_entity.id
_entity.type
_entity.pdbx_description
1 polymer ?
#
loop_
_entity_poly.entity_id
_entity_poly.type
_entity_poly.pdbx_seq_one_letter_code
_entity_poly.pdbx_strand_id
1 'polypeptide(L)'
;MTNDAMTNDATTNDAMTNDTINDNPDKFIEEFWLHFKKSMINYYKTTKLRPIDEWSNKLNYYQSKKNYIEIEKHILNYISLYAIDLMRDDLIRNDINYHMNILVTNIKRWKKVLKNYDSIIVKNDYYNIIFLLIDIYKSIMYDDKFEKSRKIIFSQLELILLYKDFTELVKYAVDNNKPSILEKISKFCDIDCILLEYYNITVKDNLL
;
A
#
# COMPACT_ATOMS: atom_id res chain seq x y z
N MET A 1 -30.65 -43.95 50.24
CA MET A 1 -31.63 -42.86 50.23
C MET A 1 -30.91 -41.59 49.80
N THR A 2 -31.47 -40.96 48.77
CA THR A 2 -31.35 -39.56 48.30
C THR A 2 -30.02 -39.00 47.76
N ASN A 3 -30.15 -38.56 46.50
CA ASN A 3 -29.30 -37.70 45.67
C ASN A 3 -28.96 -36.34 46.32
N ASP A 4 -27.89 -35.67 45.88
CA ASP A 4 -27.97 -34.60 44.85
C ASP A 4 -26.60 -33.99 44.50
N ALA A 5 -26.51 -33.54 43.26
CA ALA A 5 -25.36 -32.93 42.58
C ALA A 5 -25.26 -31.40 42.81
N MET A 6 -24.08 -30.81 42.55
CA MET A 6 -23.80 -29.46 41.98
C MET A 6 -22.33 -29.07 42.27
N THR A 7 -21.39 -29.14 41.32
CA THR A 7 -20.92 -28.09 40.35
C THR A 7 -20.32 -26.82 40.95
N ASN A 8 -19.06 -26.54 40.59
CA ASN A 8 -18.42 -25.25 40.18
C ASN A 8 -16.91 -25.31 40.52
N ASP A 9 -15.96 -25.45 39.58
CA ASP A 9 -15.53 -24.57 38.47
C ASP A 9 -14.56 -23.44 38.89
N ALA A 10 -13.62 -23.12 37.99
CA ALA A 10 -12.57 -22.09 38.00
C ALA A 10 -11.36 -22.35 38.93
N THR A 11 -10.23 -22.93 38.47
CA THR A 11 -9.18 -22.30 37.62
C THR A 11 -9.13 -20.77 37.66
N THR A 12 -8.04 -20.21 38.20
CA THR A 12 -7.10 -19.30 37.51
C THR A 12 -6.17 -18.66 38.55
N ASN A 13 -4.89 -18.99 38.49
CA ASN A 13 -3.81 -18.15 39.01
C ASN A 13 -2.59 -18.30 38.09
N ASP A 14 -2.81 -18.08 36.80
CA ASP A 14 -1.73 -17.66 35.91
C ASP A 14 -1.87 -16.16 35.74
N ALA A 15 -1.22 -15.42 36.64
CA ALA A 15 -0.85 -14.05 36.37
C ALA A 15 0.16 -14.07 35.20
N MET A 16 -0.37 -14.12 33.97
CA MET A 16 0.38 -13.70 32.79
C MET A 16 0.70 -12.23 33.00
N THR A 17 1.94 -12.00 33.41
CA THR A 17 2.60 -10.71 33.34
C THR A 17 2.46 -10.18 31.92
N ASN A 18 1.67 -9.11 31.77
CA ASN A 18 1.70 -8.23 30.61
C ASN A 18 3.09 -7.58 30.55
N ASP A 19 4.08 -8.32 30.06
CA ASP A 19 5.27 -7.75 29.45
C ASP A 19 4.80 -7.02 28.18
N THR A 20 4.27 -5.83 28.39
CA THR A 20 4.16 -4.82 27.35
C THR A 20 5.59 -4.48 26.97
N ILE A 21 6.07 -5.10 25.90
CA ILE A 21 7.35 -4.82 25.27
C ILE A 21 7.42 -3.31 25.03
N ASN A 22 8.15 -2.63 25.91
CA ASN A 22 8.49 -1.22 25.82
C ASN A 22 9.61 -1.05 24.79
N ASP A 23 9.38 -1.53 23.57
CA ASP A 23 10.30 -1.32 22.47
C ASP A 23 10.08 0.11 21.95
N ASN A 24 11.10 0.94 22.15
CA ASN A 24 11.12 2.32 21.68
C ASN A 24 10.73 2.39 20.18
N PRO A 25 9.58 3.01 19.82
CA PRO A 25 9.11 3.11 18.43
C PRO A 25 10.14 3.72 17.50
N ASP A 26 10.93 4.63 18.04
CA ASP A 26 11.97 5.35 17.36
C ASP A 26 12.95 4.40 16.67
N LYS A 27 13.37 3.32 17.34
CA LYS A 27 14.35 2.38 16.78
C LYS A 27 13.83 1.73 15.50
N PHE A 28 12.59 1.21 15.52
CA PHE A 28 12.02 0.53 14.36
C PHE A 28 11.67 1.49 13.22
N ILE A 29 11.21 2.71 13.56
CA ILE A 29 10.93 3.77 12.59
C ILE A 29 12.22 4.23 11.92
N GLU A 30 13.28 4.47 12.70
CA GLU A 30 14.60 4.86 12.19
C GLU A 30 15.19 3.76 11.30
N GLU A 31 15.17 2.51 11.77
CA GLU A 31 15.65 1.38 10.99
C GLU A 31 14.91 1.29 9.66
N PHE A 32 13.57 1.37 9.67
CA PHE A 32 12.78 1.42 8.45
C PHE A 32 13.20 2.59 7.55
N TRP A 33 13.27 3.82 8.10
CA TRP A 33 13.55 5.02 7.33
C TRP A 33 14.92 4.97 6.67
N LEU A 34 15.95 4.49 7.37
CA LEU A 34 17.29 4.32 6.81
C LEU A 34 17.31 3.41 5.58
N HIS A 35 16.63 2.27 5.65
CA HIS A 35 16.52 1.34 4.53
C HIS A 35 15.71 1.93 3.37
N PHE A 36 14.60 2.61 3.68
CA PHE A 36 13.73 3.20 2.68
C PHE A 36 14.42 4.38 1.97
N LYS A 37 15.05 5.29 2.73
CA LYS A 37 15.90 6.37 2.23
C LYS A 37 16.99 5.84 1.29
N LYS A 38 17.70 4.78 1.69
CA LYS A 38 18.75 4.17 0.85
C LYS A 38 18.20 3.66 -0.49
N SER A 39 17.01 3.06 -0.49
CA SER A 39 16.36 2.62 -1.73
C SER A 39 16.02 3.78 -2.65
N MET A 40 15.46 4.87 -2.11
CA MET A 40 15.15 6.08 -2.88
C MET A 40 16.43 6.74 -3.41
N ILE A 41 17.47 6.91 -2.59
CA ILE A 41 18.76 7.47 -3.03
C ILE A 41 19.32 6.64 -4.20
N ASN A 42 19.30 5.32 -4.09
CA ASN A 42 19.80 4.46 -5.17
C ASN A 42 19.00 4.64 -6.47
N TYR A 43 17.69 4.79 -6.37
CA TYR A 43 16.82 5.03 -7.51
C TYR A 43 17.05 6.39 -8.18
N TYR A 44 17.15 7.45 -7.37
CA TYR A 44 17.27 8.84 -7.81
C TYR A 44 18.70 9.26 -8.19
N LYS A 45 19.70 8.40 -8.02
CA LYS A 45 21.10 8.65 -8.45
C LYS A 45 21.22 9.13 -9.90
N THR A 46 20.32 8.68 -10.76
CA THR A 46 20.36 8.92 -12.21
C THR A 46 19.12 9.64 -12.74
N THR A 47 18.21 10.10 -11.87
CA THR A 47 16.91 10.65 -12.27
C THR A 47 16.50 11.87 -11.44
N LYS A 48 15.20 12.23 -11.45
CA LYS A 48 14.62 13.39 -10.75
C LYS A 48 15.12 13.49 -9.31
N LEU A 49 15.49 14.71 -8.90
CA LEU A 49 15.85 15.02 -7.53
C LEU A 49 14.59 15.14 -6.66
N ARG A 50 14.48 14.29 -5.64
CA ARG A 50 13.55 14.47 -4.51
C ARG A 50 14.32 15.02 -3.31
N PRO A 51 13.71 15.86 -2.46
CA PRO A 51 14.37 16.45 -1.31
C PRO A 51 14.40 15.47 -0.11
N ILE A 52 15.05 14.32 -0.28
CA ILE A 52 15.06 13.20 0.69
C ILE A 52 15.69 13.61 2.03
N ASP A 53 16.66 14.53 2.01
CA ASP A 53 17.26 15.05 3.24
C ASP A 53 16.30 15.97 3.99
N GLU A 54 15.52 16.79 3.29
CA GLU A 54 14.46 17.59 3.92
C GLU A 54 13.37 16.69 4.51
N TRP A 55 13.02 15.60 3.82
CA TRP A 55 12.10 14.58 4.35
C TRP A 55 12.63 13.96 5.64
N SER A 56 13.94 13.69 5.71
CA SER A 56 14.60 13.17 6.92
C SER A 56 14.52 14.20 8.06
N ASN A 57 14.84 15.46 7.79
CA ASN A 57 14.76 16.54 8.78
C ASN A 57 13.33 16.70 9.33
N LYS A 58 12.33 16.59 8.44
CA LYS A 58 10.92 16.67 8.81
C LYS A 58 10.50 15.51 9.72
N LEU A 59 10.96 14.29 9.44
CA LEU A 59 10.71 13.13 10.31
C LEU A 59 11.38 13.28 11.67
N ASN A 60 12.65 13.69 11.70
CA ASN A 60 13.39 13.95 12.95
C ASN A 60 12.69 14.99 13.83
N TYR A 61 12.13 16.04 13.21
CA TYR A 61 11.34 17.05 13.93
C TYR A 61 10.08 16.47 14.58
N TYR A 62 9.37 15.57 13.91
CA TYR A 62 8.19 14.93 14.52
C TYR A 62 8.61 13.90 15.58
N GLN A 63 9.72 13.20 15.36
CA GLN A 63 10.29 12.24 16.30
C GLN A 63 10.74 12.92 17.60
N SER A 64 11.41 14.07 17.53
CA SER A 64 11.79 14.84 18.73
C SER A 64 10.58 15.29 19.56
N LYS A 65 9.40 15.33 18.93
CA LYS A 65 8.11 15.65 19.57
C LYS A 65 7.27 14.41 19.90
N LYS A 66 7.78 13.20 19.60
CA LYS A 66 7.05 11.93 19.70
C LYS A 66 5.71 11.92 18.96
N ASN A 67 5.62 12.67 17.86
CA ASN A 67 4.40 12.75 17.05
C ASN A 67 4.37 11.65 15.98
N TYR A 68 4.08 10.43 16.41
CA TYR A 68 4.10 9.23 15.56
C TYR A 68 3.02 9.21 14.47
N ILE A 69 1.89 9.88 14.70
CA ILE A 69 0.82 10.03 13.71
C ILE A 69 1.33 10.83 12.50
N GLU A 70 2.04 11.94 12.74
CA GLU A 70 2.59 12.74 11.66
C GLU A 70 3.75 12.00 10.96
N ILE A 71 4.59 11.28 11.70
CA ILE A 71 5.61 10.40 11.11
C ILE A 71 4.98 9.41 10.13
N GLU A 72 3.92 8.73 10.55
CA GLU A 72 3.22 7.74 9.72
C GLU A 72 2.65 8.39 8.45
N LYS A 73 1.94 9.52 8.57
CA LYS A 73 1.42 10.26 7.41
C LYS A 73 2.52 10.62 6.42
N HIS A 74 3.64 11.15 6.91
CA HIS A 74 4.76 11.53 6.04
C HIS A 74 5.42 10.34 5.37
N ILE A 75 5.64 9.24 6.10
CA ILE A 75 6.17 8.00 5.51
C ILE A 75 5.25 7.48 4.41
N LEU A 76 3.93 7.43 4.63
CA LEU A 76 2.96 7.00 3.62
C LEU A 76 2.97 7.93 2.39
N ASN A 77 3.10 9.25 2.60
CA ASN A 77 3.25 10.21 1.52
C ASN A 77 4.55 9.99 0.72
N TYR A 78 5.67 9.74 1.39
CA TYR A 78 6.95 9.49 0.72
C TYR A 78 6.94 8.16 -0.05
N ILE A 79 6.33 7.11 0.51
CA ILE A 79 6.02 5.87 -0.20
C ILE A 79 5.20 6.16 -1.46
N SER A 80 4.16 6.97 -1.33
CA SER A 80 3.26 7.28 -2.45
C SER A 80 3.96 8.06 -3.55
N LEU A 81 4.75 9.07 -3.20
CA LEU A 81 5.54 9.85 -4.16
C LEU A 81 6.56 8.97 -4.89
N TYR A 82 7.25 8.10 -4.16
CA TYR A 82 8.21 7.18 -4.76
C TYR A 82 7.53 6.18 -5.70
N ALA A 83 6.37 5.64 -5.32
CA ALA A 83 5.59 4.74 -6.15
C ALA A 83 5.15 5.40 -7.47
N ILE A 84 4.68 6.66 -7.41
CA ILE A 84 4.29 7.44 -8.59
C ILE A 84 5.47 7.58 -9.55
N ASP A 85 6.65 7.91 -9.02
CA ASP A 85 7.85 8.08 -9.84
C ASP A 85 8.26 6.77 -10.51
N LEU A 86 8.21 5.64 -9.77
CA LEU A 86 8.49 4.33 -10.33
C LEU A 86 7.52 3.94 -11.46
N MET A 87 6.22 4.08 -11.22
CA MET A 87 5.18 3.74 -12.20
C MET A 87 5.29 4.61 -13.47
N ARG A 88 5.72 5.87 -13.33
CA ARG A 88 5.93 6.77 -14.46
C ARG A 88 7.19 6.46 -15.24
N ASP A 89 8.29 6.17 -14.55
CA ASP A 89 9.58 5.96 -15.20
C ASP A 89 9.71 4.57 -15.84
N ASP A 90 8.75 3.66 -15.63
CA ASP A 90 8.64 2.37 -16.35
C ASP A 90 8.56 2.55 -17.88
N LEU A 91 8.16 3.74 -18.33
CA LEU A 91 8.20 4.15 -19.73
C LEU A 91 9.63 4.24 -20.30
N ILE A 92 10.62 4.53 -19.45
CA ILE A 92 11.95 5.01 -19.85
C ILE A 92 13.06 4.07 -19.34
N ARG A 93 12.82 3.36 -18.24
CA ARG A 93 13.83 2.58 -17.52
C ARG A 93 13.52 1.08 -17.50
N ASN A 94 14.53 0.27 -17.76
CA ASN A 94 14.40 -1.20 -17.73
C ASN A 94 14.59 -1.82 -16.34
N ASP A 95 15.05 -1.04 -15.35
CA ASP A 95 15.29 -1.51 -13.98
C ASP A 95 14.14 -1.21 -13.00
N ILE A 96 13.01 -0.69 -13.49
CA ILE A 96 11.89 -0.28 -12.62
C ILE A 96 11.30 -1.44 -11.84
N ASN A 97 11.18 -2.62 -12.45
CA ASN A 97 10.67 -3.80 -11.76
C ASN A 97 11.51 -4.15 -10.52
N TYR A 98 12.84 -3.97 -10.59
CA TYR A 98 13.73 -4.17 -9.44
C TYR A 98 13.39 -3.17 -8.31
N HIS A 99 13.28 -1.88 -8.62
CA HIS A 99 12.97 -0.85 -7.63
C HIS A 99 11.55 -0.99 -7.06
N MET A 100 10.59 -1.42 -7.89
CA MET A 100 9.22 -1.72 -7.47
C MET A 100 9.19 -2.88 -6.47
N ASN A 101 9.96 -3.95 -6.69
CA ASN A 101 10.09 -5.04 -5.72
C ASN A 101 10.69 -4.58 -4.38
N ILE A 102 11.68 -3.67 -4.43
CA ILE A 102 12.23 -3.06 -3.22
C ILE A 102 11.16 -2.24 -2.49
N LEU A 103 10.39 -1.43 -3.21
CA LEU A 103 9.29 -0.67 -2.64
C LEU A 103 8.26 -1.59 -1.95
N VAL A 104 7.81 -2.65 -2.63
CA VAL A 104 6.87 -3.63 -2.05
C VAL A 104 7.42 -4.25 -0.76
N THR A 105 8.72 -4.54 -0.72
CA THR A 105 9.39 -5.04 0.48
C THR A 105 9.40 -4.00 1.60
N ASN A 106 9.68 -2.74 1.29
CA ASN A 106 9.61 -1.64 2.25
C ASN A 106 8.19 -1.44 2.79
N ILE A 107 7.15 -1.53 1.96
CA ILE A 107 5.75 -1.46 2.40
C ILE A 107 5.44 -2.57 3.40
N LYS A 108 5.88 -3.82 3.13
CA LYS A 108 5.71 -4.93 4.08
C LYS A 108 6.43 -4.69 5.41
N ARG A 109 7.65 -4.14 5.36
CA ARG A 109 8.42 -3.77 6.56
C ARG A 109 7.70 -2.68 7.35
N TRP A 110 7.19 -1.66 6.67
CA TRP A 110 6.41 -0.59 7.30
C TRP A 110 5.15 -1.14 7.98
N LYS A 111 4.37 -2.00 7.29
CA LYS A 111 3.22 -2.68 7.90
C LYS A 111 3.62 -3.48 9.16
N LYS A 112 4.81 -4.07 9.21
CA LYS A 112 5.33 -4.76 10.41
C LYS A 112 5.65 -3.78 11.54
N VAL A 113 6.27 -2.63 11.23
CA VAL A 113 6.49 -1.56 12.23
C VAL A 113 5.16 -1.14 12.83
N LEU A 114 4.15 -0.89 11.98
CA LEU A 114 2.84 -0.45 12.43
C LEU A 114 2.08 -1.48 13.27
N LYS A 115 2.27 -2.79 13.07
CA LYS A 115 1.63 -3.82 13.91
C LYS A 115 2.04 -3.74 15.39
N ASN A 116 3.19 -3.16 15.68
CA ASN A 116 3.68 -2.98 17.04
C ASN A 116 3.08 -1.74 17.71
N TYR A 117 2.24 -0.96 17.01
CA TYR A 117 1.64 0.28 17.47
C TYR A 117 0.16 0.34 17.10
N ASP A 118 -0.63 1.09 17.85
CA ASP A 118 -2.06 1.27 17.56
C ASP A 118 -2.22 2.27 16.39
N SER A 119 -1.82 1.87 15.19
CA SER A 119 -1.85 2.70 13.99
C SER A 119 -3.28 3.08 13.64
N ILE A 120 -3.49 4.39 13.47
CA ILE A 120 -4.78 4.97 13.10
C ILE A 120 -5.08 4.71 11.60
N ILE A 121 -4.05 4.55 10.76
CA ILE A 121 -4.19 4.56 9.29
C ILE A 121 -4.31 3.14 8.70
N VAL A 122 -3.82 2.10 9.38
CA VAL A 122 -3.81 0.70 8.88
C VAL A 122 -5.21 0.06 8.80
N LYS A 123 -6.25 0.68 9.37
CA LYS A 123 -7.61 0.12 9.35
C LYS A 123 -8.25 0.08 7.95
N ASN A 124 -7.68 0.74 6.94
CA ASN A 124 -8.14 0.69 5.56
C ASN A 124 -6.98 0.30 4.63
N ASP A 125 -7.06 -0.89 4.02
CA ASP A 125 -6.03 -1.43 3.12
C ASP A 125 -5.69 -0.50 1.93
N TYR A 126 -6.63 0.37 1.56
CA TYR A 126 -6.47 1.37 0.50
C TYR A 126 -6.76 2.79 0.97
N TYR A 127 -6.33 3.15 2.19
CA TYR A 127 -6.37 4.53 2.70
C TYR A 127 -5.86 5.56 1.66
N ASN A 128 -4.86 5.15 0.87
CA ASN A 128 -4.39 5.89 -0.29
C ASN A 128 -4.46 5.01 -1.54
N ILE A 129 -5.16 5.50 -2.56
CA ILE A 129 -5.32 4.90 -3.90
C ILE A 129 -3.98 4.44 -4.51
N ILE A 130 -2.86 5.06 -4.15
CA ILE A 130 -1.55 4.62 -4.62
C ILE A 130 -1.23 3.17 -4.21
N PHE A 131 -1.66 2.71 -3.04
CA PHE A 131 -1.44 1.31 -2.65
C PHE A 131 -2.23 0.32 -3.51
N LEU A 132 -3.45 0.70 -3.93
CA LEU A 132 -4.22 -0.05 -4.92
C LEU A 132 -3.47 -0.13 -6.26
N LEU A 133 -2.93 1.00 -6.71
CA LEU A 133 -2.17 1.06 -7.95
C LEU A 133 -0.88 0.26 -7.90
N ILE A 134 -0.18 0.22 -6.76
CA ILE A 134 0.99 -0.65 -6.56
C ILE A 134 0.59 -2.12 -6.68
N ASP A 135 -0.51 -2.54 -6.06
CA ASP A 135 -0.98 -3.94 -6.12
C ASP A 135 -1.38 -4.34 -7.55
N ILE A 136 -2.01 -3.44 -8.29
CA ILE A 136 -2.36 -3.61 -9.70
C ILE A 136 -1.08 -3.69 -10.54
N TYR A 137 -0.20 -2.70 -10.42
CA TYR A 137 1.06 -2.64 -11.15
C TYR A 137 1.87 -3.92 -10.98
N LYS A 138 2.05 -4.37 -9.73
CA LYS A 138 2.76 -5.59 -9.40
C LYS A 138 2.15 -6.84 -10.06
N SER A 139 0.83 -6.88 -10.20
CA SER A 139 0.14 -8.02 -10.83
C SER A 139 0.35 -8.10 -12.35
N ILE A 140 0.84 -7.03 -12.98
CA ILE A 140 1.02 -6.95 -14.44
C ILE A 140 2.47 -6.64 -14.87
N MET A 141 3.37 -6.32 -13.94
CA MET A 141 4.72 -5.86 -14.28
C MET A 141 5.64 -6.93 -14.89
N TYR A 142 5.31 -8.21 -14.72
CA TYR A 142 6.06 -9.35 -15.29
C TYR A 142 5.40 -9.94 -16.55
N ASP A 143 4.33 -9.33 -17.02
CA ASP A 143 3.62 -9.84 -18.18
C ASP A 143 4.05 -9.06 -19.42
N ASP A 144 4.96 -9.66 -20.20
CA ASP A 144 5.57 -9.02 -21.37
C ASP A 144 4.55 -8.61 -22.43
N LYS A 145 3.41 -9.33 -22.50
CA LYS A 145 2.30 -8.97 -23.40
C LYS A 145 1.69 -7.61 -23.06
N PHE A 146 1.91 -7.13 -21.85
CA PHE A 146 1.25 -5.96 -21.29
C PHE A 146 2.19 -4.79 -21.06
N GLU A 147 3.45 -4.87 -21.51
CA GLU A 147 4.39 -3.77 -21.40
C GLU A 147 3.81 -2.47 -21.98
N LYS A 148 3.25 -2.52 -23.19
CA LYS A 148 2.66 -1.35 -23.86
C LYS A 148 1.44 -0.80 -23.11
N SER A 149 0.54 -1.67 -22.67
CA SER A 149 -0.68 -1.25 -21.95
C SER A 149 -0.36 -0.68 -20.57
N ARG A 150 0.58 -1.31 -19.84
CA ARG A 150 1.09 -0.79 -18.56
C ARG A 150 1.66 0.61 -18.73
N LYS A 151 2.49 0.80 -19.76
CA LYS A 151 3.04 2.11 -20.13
C LYS A 151 1.96 3.16 -20.36
N ILE A 152 0.89 2.82 -21.10
CA ILE A 152 -0.24 3.73 -21.35
C ILE A 152 -0.97 4.08 -20.05
N ILE A 153 -1.40 3.07 -19.29
CA ILE A 153 -2.19 3.23 -18.06
C ILE A 153 -1.45 4.12 -17.04
N PHE A 154 -0.16 3.86 -16.82
CA PHE A 154 0.62 4.55 -15.79
C PHE A 154 1.29 5.84 -16.30
N SER A 155 1.19 6.16 -17.59
CA SER A 155 1.62 7.46 -18.13
C SER A 155 0.73 8.62 -17.68
N GLN A 156 -0.53 8.33 -17.34
CA GLN A 156 -1.55 9.32 -16.98
C GLN A 156 -2.08 9.10 -15.57
N LEU A 157 -1.18 8.81 -14.62
CA LEU A 157 -1.52 8.60 -13.22
C LEU A 157 -2.39 9.72 -12.62
N GLU A 158 -2.22 10.96 -13.09
CA GLU A 158 -3.01 12.12 -12.68
C GLU A 158 -4.52 11.93 -12.93
N LEU A 159 -4.92 11.25 -14.01
CA LEU A 159 -6.33 10.95 -14.30
C LEU A 159 -6.94 10.10 -13.18
N ILE A 160 -6.22 9.06 -12.78
CA ILE A 160 -6.63 8.17 -11.69
C ILE A 160 -6.59 8.91 -10.35
N LEU A 161 -5.55 9.69 -10.09
CA LEU A 161 -5.33 10.31 -8.78
C LEU A 161 -6.30 11.45 -8.49
N LEU A 162 -6.47 12.35 -9.46
CA LEU A 162 -7.23 13.59 -9.33
C LEU A 162 -8.69 13.43 -9.74
N TYR A 163 -8.95 12.70 -10.84
CA TYR A 163 -10.29 12.57 -11.42
C TYR A 163 -10.96 11.24 -11.10
N LYS A 164 -10.25 10.30 -10.45
CA LYS A 164 -10.72 8.93 -10.21
C LYS A 164 -11.15 8.24 -11.50
N ASP A 165 -10.52 8.62 -12.61
CA ASP A 165 -10.79 8.02 -13.91
C ASP A 165 -9.99 6.71 -14.03
N PHE A 166 -10.70 5.59 -13.88
CA PHE A 166 -10.14 4.25 -14.03
C PHE A 166 -10.43 3.63 -15.40
N THR A 167 -10.93 4.41 -16.36
CA THR A 167 -11.43 3.91 -17.65
C THR A 167 -10.42 3.02 -18.37
N GLU A 168 -9.19 3.50 -18.56
CA GLU A 168 -8.14 2.73 -19.25
C GLU A 168 -7.71 1.48 -18.48
N LEU A 169 -7.84 1.50 -17.16
CA LEU A 169 -7.49 0.39 -16.29
C LEU A 169 -8.58 -0.70 -16.30
N VAL A 170 -9.85 -0.29 -16.33
CA VAL A 170 -11.00 -1.16 -16.52
C VAL A 170 -10.98 -1.78 -17.92
N LYS A 171 -10.77 -0.97 -18.97
CA LYS A 171 -10.65 -1.47 -20.35
C LYS A 171 -9.56 -2.53 -20.46
N TYR A 172 -8.38 -2.21 -19.95
CA TYR A 172 -7.28 -3.17 -19.88
C TYR A 172 -7.67 -4.46 -19.16
N ALA A 173 -8.35 -4.37 -18.02
CA ALA A 173 -8.72 -5.55 -17.26
C ALA A 173 -9.73 -6.43 -18.00
N VAL A 174 -10.70 -5.85 -18.71
CA VAL A 174 -11.68 -6.61 -19.52
C VAL A 174 -11.01 -7.21 -20.75
N ASP A 175 -10.30 -6.40 -21.54
CA ASP A 175 -9.64 -6.83 -22.79
C ASP A 175 -8.63 -7.96 -22.57
N ASN A 176 -8.04 -8.03 -21.37
CA ASN A 176 -7.00 -9.00 -21.03
C ASN A 176 -7.46 -10.06 -20.01
N ASN A 177 -8.77 -10.16 -19.75
CA ASN A 177 -9.36 -11.12 -18.83
C ASN A 177 -8.67 -11.15 -17.45
N LYS A 178 -8.54 -9.98 -16.83
CA LYS A 178 -7.96 -9.77 -15.49
C LYS A 178 -9.06 -9.36 -14.49
N PRO A 179 -10.00 -10.26 -14.13
CA PRO A 179 -11.11 -9.93 -13.22
C PRO A 179 -10.61 -9.50 -11.83
N SER A 180 -9.45 -9.98 -11.38
CA SER A 180 -8.84 -9.57 -10.11
C SER A 180 -8.42 -8.10 -10.07
N ILE A 181 -8.27 -7.43 -11.21
CA ILE A 181 -8.06 -5.98 -11.28
C ILE A 181 -9.40 -5.27 -11.10
N LEU A 182 -10.47 -5.73 -11.77
CA LEU A 182 -11.82 -5.18 -11.61
C LEU A 182 -12.30 -5.26 -10.17
N GLU A 183 -12.11 -6.40 -9.51
CA GLU A 183 -12.47 -6.60 -8.09
C GLU A 183 -11.72 -5.65 -7.15
N LYS A 184 -10.48 -5.26 -7.49
CA LYS A 184 -9.71 -4.30 -6.70
C LYS A 184 -10.17 -2.86 -6.93
N ILE A 185 -10.52 -2.50 -8.17
CA ILE A 185 -11.04 -1.16 -8.49
C ILE A 185 -12.43 -0.98 -7.89
N SER A 186 -13.30 -2.00 -7.96
CA SER A 186 -14.67 -1.93 -7.44
C SER A 186 -14.75 -1.71 -5.92
N LYS A 187 -13.70 -2.10 -5.19
CA LYS A 187 -13.54 -1.76 -3.75
C LYS A 187 -13.31 -0.26 -3.51
N PHE A 188 -12.94 0.50 -4.54
CA PHE A 188 -12.59 1.91 -4.43
C PHE A 188 -13.58 2.83 -5.16
N CYS A 189 -14.14 2.41 -6.30
CA CYS A 189 -15.15 3.17 -7.03
C CYS A 189 -16.13 2.26 -7.76
N ASP A 190 -17.32 2.79 -8.05
CA ASP A 190 -18.25 2.16 -8.98
C ASP A 190 -17.67 2.16 -10.40
N ILE A 191 -17.66 1.00 -11.04
CA ILE A 191 -17.15 0.79 -12.40
C ILE A 191 -18.26 0.41 -13.39
N ASP A 192 -19.51 0.33 -12.95
CA ASP A 192 -20.63 -0.18 -13.75
C ASP A 192 -20.91 0.70 -14.96
N CYS A 193 -20.78 2.03 -14.82
CA CYS A 193 -20.92 2.95 -15.94
C CYS A 193 -19.89 2.66 -17.05
N ILE A 194 -18.64 2.38 -16.67
CA ILE A 194 -17.56 2.09 -17.64
C ILE A 194 -17.82 0.73 -18.31
N LEU A 195 -18.22 -0.27 -17.53
CA LEU A 195 -18.53 -1.61 -18.04
C LEU A 195 -19.74 -1.60 -18.98
N LEU A 196 -20.77 -0.81 -18.67
CA LEU A 196 -21.95 -0.66 -19.51
C LEU A 196 -21.62 0.11 -20.79
N GLU A 197 -20.94 1.25 -20.70
CA GLU A 197 -20.63 2.12 -21.83
C GLU A 197 -19.74 1.43 -22.87
N TYR A 198 -18.65 0.77 -22.42
CA TYR A 198 -17.65 0.23 -23.33
C TYR A 198 -17.85 -1.24 -23.69
N TYR A 199 -18.54 -2.01 -22.83
CA TYR A 199 -18.65 -3.46 -22.99
C TYR A 199 -20.09 -3.98 -22.96
N ASN A 200 -21.08 -3.11 -22.70
CA ASN A 200 -22.47 -3.51 -22.51
C ASN A 200 -22.64 -4.58 -21.41
N ILE A 201 -21.81 -4.51 -20.36
CA ILE A 201 -21.84 -5.42 -19.22
C ILE A 201 -22.57 -4.74 -18.07
N THR A 202 -23.61 -5.40 -17.54
CA THR A 202 -24.27 -5.02 -16.29
C THR A 202 -23.79 -5.95 -15.17
N VAL A 203 -23.15 -5.41 -14.14
CA VAL A 203 -22.85 -6.17 -12.92
C VAL A 203 -24.16 -6.31 -12.17
N LYS A 204 -24.79 -7.49 -12.24
CA LYS A 204 -25.91 -7.81 -11.34
C LYS A 204 -25.32 -8.12 -9.97
N ASP A 205 -25.98 -7.69 -8.90
CA ASP A 205 -25.56 -7.72 -7.47
C ASP A 205 -25.07 -9.06 -6.87
N ASN A 206 -24.79 -10.11 -7.66
CA ASN A 206 -24.47 -11.46 -7.18
C ASN A 206 -23.17 -12.07 -7.76
N LEU A 207 -22.21 -11.25 -8.20
CA LEU A 207 -20.88 -11.71 -8.65
C LEU A 207 -19.75 -10.90 -8.00
N LEU A 208 -19.71 -10.87 -6.66
CA LEU A 208 -18.52 -10.56 -5.86
C LEU A 208 -18.46 -11.52 -4.67
#